data_AF-A0AAW0R1D8-F1
#
_entry.id   AF-A0AAW0R1D8-F1
#
_cell.length_a   1.000
_cell.length_b   1.000
_cell.length_c   1.000
_cell.angle_alpha   90.00
_cell.angle_beta   90.00
_cell.angle_gamma   90.00
#
_symmetry.space_group_name_H-M   'P 1'
#
loop_
_entity.id
_entity.type
_entity.pdbx_description
1 polymer ?
#
loop_
_entity_poly.entity_id
_entity_poly.type
_entity_poly.pdbx_seq_one_letter_code
_entity_poly.pdbx_strand_id
1 'polypeptide(L)'
;MGGSAKFSMGDCPDLLQNGAVIEPNADISGVGVVSAFLLSAYMTFFAVLVAYLSGLVDSELLSLVDRRIFRVRSYPSRLSETSGLCGNGQQRQQEPEKRPSSKHRAKVEACLRSAVLAMSDQQIVTGIAIMGAGFQGLREGTLSAYHYQIVLYLAWMSSSVHLTAITVLASYLKRHRGVMVWRLTGMLVLFVMLVVGLVPTISNSWGNFLWPDIPTNKTGWAIPARCFWGDLRGSVSPDAPIGFIILSISYLWKMGQLFSSSRSAYHRWFRGPIERLMVRVLRFAAERRWHWTFRVLLAPVLPVMVMFEVISSFAASLWLSLMGLIFGTIQVLIPRGQIQSMTEAQEDTWGVRTVSPLDSLDSAARYGSRTCLDVRTTH
;
A
#
# COMPACT_ATOMS: atom_id res chain seq x y z
N MET A 1 -3.98 -36.24 -3.85
CA MET A 1 -2.67 -35.65 -3.49
C MET A 1 -1.74 -35.89 -4.67
N GLY A 2 -1.82 -35.06 -5.70
CA GLY A 2 -0.86 -35.08 -6.82
C GLY A 2 0.37 -34.30 -6.37
N GLY A 3 1.55 -34.93 -6.37
CA GLY A 3 2.80 -34.23 -6.08
C GLY A 3 3.13 -33.32 -7.26
N SER A 4 3.16 -32.01 -7.03
CA SER A 4 3.66 -31.05 -8.02
C SER A 4 5.06 -31.45 -8.48
N ALA A 5 5.30 -31.40 -9.78
CA ALA A 5 6.60 -31.74 -10.35
C ALA A 5 7.68 -30.82 -9.77
N LYS A 6 8.69 -31.42 -9.10
CA LYS A 6 9.86 -30.68 -8.60
C LYS A 6 10.90 -30.63 -9.71
N PHE A 7 11.13 -29.46 -10.25
CA PHE A 7 12.20 -29.26 -11.22
C PHE A 7 13.55 -29.15 -10.48
N SER A 8 14.69 -29.43 -11.14
CA SER A 8 16.07 -29.15 -10.67
C SER A 8 16.76 -28.04 -11.49
N MET A 9 17.77 -27.35 -10.95
CA MET A 9 18.41 -26.21 -11.66
C MET A 9 19.02 -26.64 -13.02
N GLY A 10 19.38 -27.92 -13.14
CA GLY A 10 19.88 -28.51 -14.39
C GLY A 10 18.85 -28.53 -15.53
N ASP A 11 17.55 -28.47 -15.22
CA ASP A 11 16.48 -28.51 -16.24
C ASP A 11 16.19 -27.12 -16.83
N CYS A 12 16.71 -26.06 -16.23
CA CYS A 12 16.38 -24.68 -16.60
C CYS A 12 16.75 -24.30 -18.04
N PRO A 13 17.91 -24.71 -18.62
CA PRO A 13 18.21 -24.41 -20.02
C PRO A 13 17.16 -24.96 -20.98
N ASP A 14 16.71 -26.19 -20.76
CA ASP A 14 15.72 -26.86 -21.62
C ASP A 14 14.33 -26.23 -21.46
N LEU A 15 13.95 -25.88 -20.22
CA LEU A 15 12.68 -25.22 -19.94
C LEU A 15 12.63 -23.79 -20.50
N LEU A 16 13.74 -23.06 -20.45
CA LEU A 16 13.86 -21.72 -21.03
C LEU A 16 13.77 -21.73 -22.56
N GLN A 17 14.20 -22.83 -23.21
CA GLN A 17 14.12 -22.96 -24.66
C GLN A 17 12.76 -23.51 -25.13
N ASN A 18 12.25 -24.53 -24.45
CA ASN A 18 11.08 -25.29 -24.90
C ASN A 18 9.77 -24.91 -24.19
N GLY A 19 9.83 -24.07 -23.16
CA GLY A 19 8.69 -23.75 -22.29
C GLY A 19 8.30 -24.88 -21.35
N ALA A 20 7.32 -24.60 -20.49
CA ALA A 20 6.74 -25.57 -19.56
C ALA A 20 5.22 -25.60 -19.69
N VAL A 21 4.61 -26.70 -19.20
CA VAL A 21 3.15 -26.81 -19.04
C VAL A 21 2.79 -26.25 -17.68
N ILE A 22 1.74 -25.43 -17.61
CA ILE A 22 1.32 -24.81 -16.35
C ILE A 22 0.52 -25.81 -15.50
N GLU A 23 0.92 -25.97 -14.25
CA GLU A 23 0.14 -26.71 -13.24
C GLU A 23 -0.70 -25.71 -12.43
N PRO A 24 -2.04 -25.85 -12.36
CA PRO A 24 -2.89 -24.98 -11.55
C PRO A 24 -2.55 -25.03 -10.06
N ASN A 25 -2.50 -23.87 -9.39
CA ASN A 25 -2.26 -23.79 -7.95
C ASN A 25 -3.23 -22.81 -7.25
N ALA A 26 -4.43 -23.31 -6.95
CA ALA A 26 -5.50 -22.54 -6.33
C ALA A 26 -5.15 -21.96 -4.94
N ASP A 27 -4.16 -22.52 -4.23
CA ASP A 27 -3.71 -21.99 -2.93
C ASP A 27 -2.97 -20.65 -3.06
N ILE A 28 -2.47 -20.33 -4.26
CA ILE A 28 -1.70 -19.12 -4.53
C ILE A 28 -2.43 -18.21 -5.53
N SER A 29 -2.83 -18.74 -6.67
CA SER A 29 -3.51 -18.00 -7.75
C SER A 29 -5.03 -18.10 -7.67
N GLY A 30 -5.61 -18.81 -6.70
CA GLY A 30 -7.07 -18.97 -6.65
C GLY A 30 -7.83 -17.65 -6.52
N VAL A 31 -9.01 -17.56 -7.15
CA VAL A 31 -9.85 -16.33 -7.12
C VAL A 31 -10.09 -15.86 -5.70
N GLY A 32 -10.32 -16.77 -4.75
CA GLY A 32 -10.55 -16.43 -3.34
C GLY A 32 -9.36 -15.73 -2.69
N VAL A 33 -8.14 -16.24 -2.91
CA VAL A 33 -6.91 -15.66 -2.35
C VAL A 33 -6.65 -14.30 -2.97
N VAL A 34 -6.66 -14.20 -4.30
CA VAL A 34 -6.40 -12.95 -5.02
C VAL A 34 -7.44 -11.89 -4.66
N SER A 35 -8.73 -12.25 -4.64
CA SER A 35 -9.80 -11.32 -4.26
C SER A 35 -9.72 -10.87 -2.81
N ALA A 36 -9.35 -11.75 -1.86
CA ALA A 36 -9.20 -11.38 -0.46
C ALA A 36 -8.07 -10.36 -0.25
N PHE A 37 -6.90 -10.57 -0.89
CA PHE A 37 -5.79 -9.62 -0.82
C PHE A 37 -6.14 -8.28 -1.49
N LEU A 38 -6.74 -8.31 -2.69
CA LEU A 38 -7.16 -7.10 -3.40
C LEU A 38 -8.20 -6.33 -2.59
N LEU A 39 -9.27 -7.00 -2.13
CA LEU A 39 -10.32 -6.37 -1.35
C LEU A 39 -9.78 -5.76 -0.07
N SER A 40 -8.94 -6.50 0.68
CA SER A 40 -8.29 -5.98 1.89
C SER A 40 -7.44 -4.74 1.59
N ALA A 41 -6.66 -4.77 0.50
CA ALA A 41 -5.81 -3.65 0.12
C ALA A 41 -6.63 -2.40 -0.26
N TYR A 42 -7.67 -2.55 -1.09
CA TYR A 42 -8.54 -1.45 -1.49
C TYR A 42 -9.38 -0.92 -0.33
N MET A 43 -9.89 -1.79 0.57
CA MET A 43 -10.61 -1.38 1.77
C MET A 43 -9.72 -0.62 2.74
N THR A 44 -8.48 -1.06 2.93
CA THR A 44 -7.48 -0.34 3.73
C THR A 44 -7.20 1.04 3.15
N PHE A 45 -6.96 1.11 1.84
CA PHE A 45 -6.73 2.38 1.15
C PHE A 45 -7.94 3.31 1.25
N PHE A 46 -9.15 2.79 1.06
CA PHE A 46 -10.38 3.54 1.19
C PHE A 46 -10.56 4.09 2.61
N ALA A 47 -10.32 3.28 3.65
CA ALA A 47 -10.38 3.74 5.04
C ALA A 47 -9.37 4.85 5.33
N VAL A 48 -8.16 4.74 4.80
CA VAL A 48 -7.14 5.81 4.88
C VAL A 48 -7.60 7.06 4.13
N LEU A 49 -8.18 6.92 2.94
CA LEU A 49 -8.72 8.05 2.18
C LEU A 49 -9.85 8.76 2.95
N VAL A 50 -10.77 8.00 3.54
CA VAL A 50 -11.82 8.55 4.40
C VAL A 50 -11.22 9.26 5.61
N ALA A 51 -10.17 8.71 6.23
CA ALA A 51 -9.47 9.36 7.34
C ALA A 51 -8.83 10.69 6.93
N TYR A 52 -8.23 10.74 5.73
CA TYR A 52 -7.67 11.96 5.13
C TYR A 52 -8.75 13.01 4.87
N LEU A 53 -9.81 12.65 4.14
CA LEU A 53 -10.91 13.56 3.80
C LEU A 53 -11.67 14.06 5.04
N SER A 54 -11.76 13.22 6.08
CA SER A 54 -12.41 13.57 7.35
C SER A 54 -11.54 14.46 8.26
N GLY A 55 -10.28 14.71 7.90
CA GLY A 55 -9.37 15.55 8.67
C GLY A 55 -8.77 14.88 9.90
N LEU A 56 -8.73 13.53 9.93
CA LEU A 56 -8.17 12.74 11.04
C LEU A 56 -6.65 12.62 11.00
N VAL A 57 -6.03 13.13 9.93
CA VAL A 57 -4.58 13.22 9.74
C VAL A 57 -4.02 14.37 10.57
N ASP A 58 -2.85 14.16 11.17
CA ASP A 58 -2.20 15.19 11.97
C ASP A 58 -1.92 16.45 11.13
N SER A 59 -2.21 17.61 11.73
CA SER A 59 -1.81 18.91 11.25
C SER A 59 -0.33 19.02 10.85
N GLU A 60 0.56 18.26 11.51
CA GLU A 60 1.99 18.21 11.21
C GLU A 60 2.28 17.54 9.85
N LEU A 61 1.41 16.64 9.37
CA LEU A 61 1.55 15.94 8.07
C LEU A 61 0.88 16.70 6.91
N LEU A 62 -0.04 17.63 7.19
CA LEU A 62 -0.81 18.35 6.17
C LEU A 62 -0.02 19.57 5.65
N SER A 63 0.28 19.58 4.36
CA SER A 63 0.92 20.73 3.69
C SER A 63 -0.10 21.82 3.30
N LEU A 64 0.39 22.94 2.74
CA LEU A 64 -0.49 24.02 2.25
C LEU A 64 -1.40 23.53 1.12
N VAL A 65 -0.91 22.60 0.29
CA VAL A 65 -1.69 21.96 -0.77
C VAL A 65 -2.87 21.20 -0.18
N ASP A 66 -2.64 20.39 0.85
CA ASP A 66 -3.71 19.62 1.52
C ASP A 66 -4.81 20.53 2.09
N ARG A 67 -4.42 21.67 2.68
CA ARG A 67 -5.36 22.60 3.32
C ARG A 67 -6.07 23.54 2.34
N ARG A 68 -5.36 24.06 1.34
CA ARG A 68 -5.87 25.12 0.45
C ARG A 68 -6.52 24.55 -0.81
N ILE A 69 -5.94 23.50 -1.40
CA ILE A 69 -6.45 22.88 -2.62
C ILE A 69 -7.49 21.82 -2.26
N PHE A 70 -7.11 20.83 -1.44
CA PHE A 70 -8.00 19.73 -1.04
C PHE A 70 -8.96 20.10 0.11
N ARG A 71 -8.84 21.32 0.66
CA ARG A 71 -9.71 21.86 1.73
C ARG A 71 -9.84 20.94 2.95
N VAL A 72 -8.82 20.13 3.22
CA VAL A 72 -8.82 19.22 4.37
C VAL A 72 -8.77 20.03 5.65
N ARG A 73 -9.78 19.85 6.51
CA ARG A 73 -9.86 20.53 7.80
C ARG A 73 -8.96 19.81 8.80
N SER A 74 -7.88 20.45 9.26
CA SER A 74 -7.09 19.89 10.37
C SER A 74 -7.93 19.88 11.64
N TYR A 75 -8.08 18.72 12.26
CA TYR A 75 -8.70 18.64 13.58
C TYR A 75 -7.70 19.14 14.63
N PRO A 76 -8.05 20.13 15.48
CA PRO A 76 -7.19 20.48 16.60
C PRO A 76 -7.12 19.26 17.52
N SER A 77 -5.91 18.74 17.72
CA SER A 77 -5.62 17.67 18.65
C SER A 77 -6.23 18.02 20.01
N ARG A 78 -7.35 17.39 20.40
CA ARG A 78 -7.98 17.50 21.73
C ARG A 78 -7.13 16.91 22.88
N LEU A 79 -5.80 16.90 22.70
CA LEU A 79 -4.80 16.31 23.57
C LEU A 79 -3.72 17.32 23.99
N SER A 80 -3.90 18.61 23.66
CA SER A 80 -3.05 19.72 24.14
C SER A 80 -3.67 20.50 25.31
N GLU A 81 -4.60 19.90 26.06
CA GLU A 81 -5.32 20.55 27.17
C GLU A 81 -4.92 19.98 28.55
N THR A 82 -3.62 19.70 28.77
CA THR A 82 -3.07 19.39 30.11
C THR A 82 -1.70 20.03 30.36
N SER A 83 -1.43 21.20 29.77
CA SER A 83 -0.21 21.96 30.05
C SER A 83 -0.46 23.46 29.85
N GLY A 84 -1.25 24.04 30.74
CA GLY A 84 -1.53 25.47 30.77
C GLY A 84 -1.89 25.86 32.20
N LEU A 85 -0.88 25.94 33.04
CA LEU A 85 -1.00 26.51 34.38
C LEU A 85 -1.42 27.99 34.23
N CYS A 86 -2.60 28.30 34.75
CA CYS A 86 -3.24 29.60 35.02
C CYS A 86 -2.74 30.85 34.28
N GLY A 87 -3.52 31.31 33.30
CA GLY A 87 -3.55 32.70 32.84
C GLY A 87 -4.95 33.29 33.06
N ASN A 88 -5.07 34.20 34.03
CA ASN A 88 -6.30 34.94 34.31
C ASN A 88 -6.64 35.87 33.13
N GLY A 89 -7.83 35.71 32.55
CA GLY A 89 -8.32 36.54 31.45
C GLY A 89 -9.80 36.31 31.16
N GLN A 90 -10.65 36.89 32.01
CA GLN A 90 -12.01 37.38 31.73
C GLN A 90 -12.82 36.60 30.66
N GLN A 91 -13.53 35.57 31.13
CA GLN A 91 -14.53 34.83 30.35
C GLN A 91 -15.69 35.73 29.93
N ARG A 92 -15.76 35.97 28.62
CA ARG A 92 -16.98 36.41 27.94
C ARG A 92 -17.96 35.22 27.94
N GLN A 93 -19.10 35.36 28.62
CA GLN A 93 -20.20 34.40 28.59
C GLN A 93 -20.68 34.23 27.14
N GLN A 94 -20.36 33.08 26.54
CA GLN A 94 -21.08 32.52 25.41
C GLN A 94 -21.79 31.28 25.93
N GLU A 95 -23.11 31.23 25.74
CA GLU A 95 -23.94 30.07 26.02
C GLU A 95 -23.36 28.81 25.34
N PRO A 96 -23.41 27.63 25.99
CA PRO A 96 -23.01 26.39 25.36
C PRO A 96 -24.05 25.99 24.33
N GLU A 97 -23.85 26.40 23.08
CA GLU A 97 -24.54 25.85 21.93
C GLU A 97 -24.34 24.33 21.91
N LYS A 98 -25.41 23.58 22.23
CA LYS A 98 -25.45 22.12 22.17
C LYS A 98 -25.10 21.68 20.75
N ARG A 99 -23.85 21.26 20.50
CA ARG A 99 -23.43 20.55 19.28
C ARG A 99 -23.63 19.03 19.43
N PRO A 100 -24.78 18.45 18.99
CA PRO A 100 -24.98 16.99 18.98
C PRO A 100 -23.99 16.25 18.06
N SER A 101 -23.26 16.97 17.20
CA SER A 101 -22.28 16.46 16.23
C SER A 101 -20.98 15.90 16.83
N SER A 102 -20.58 16.31 18.05
CA SER A 102 -19.21 16.04 18.54
C SER A 102 -18.98 14.60 19.03
N LYS A 103 -19.98 13.96 19.65
CA LYS A 103 -19.88 12.59 20.18
C LYS A 103 -19.89 11.54 19.06
N HIS A 104 -20.77 11.69 18.07
CA HIS A 104 -20.86 10.78 16.93
C HIS A 104 -19.56 10.78 16.11
N ARG A 105 -18.99 11.96 15.84
CA ARG A 105 -17.72 12.08 15.11
C ARG A 105 -16.54 11.45 15.85
N ALA A 106 -16.46 11.63 17.17
CA ALA A 106 -15.43 10.99 17.99
C ALA A 106 -15.55 9.45 17.96
N LYS A 107 -16.78 8.92 17.94
CA LYS A 107 -17.01 7.47 17.80
C LYS A 107 -16.59 6.95 16.42
N VAL A 108 -16.99 7.64 15.34
CA VAL A 108 -16.59 7.29 13.96
C VAL A 108 -15.07 7.33 13.80
N GLU A 109 -14.41 8.33 14.36
CA GLU A 109 -12.96 8.49 14.36
C GLU A 109 -12.25 7.35 15.11
N ALA A 110 -12.78 6.93 16.27
CA ALA A 110 -12.26 5.77 17.00
C ALA A 110 -12.45 4.46 16.22
N CYS A 111 -13.63 4.27 15.61
CA CYS A 111 -13.92 3.11 14.77
C CYS A 111 -13.00 3.05 13.55
N LEU A 112 -12.83 4.15 12.83
CA LEU A 112 -12.00 4.21 11.63
C LEU A 112 -10.52 3.97 11.95
N ARG A 113 -10.02 4.54 13.05
CA ARG A 113 -8.66 4.24 13.53
C ARG A 113 -8.48 2.76 13.85
N SER A 114 -9.43 2.19 14.57
CA SER A 114 -9.37 0.76 14.94
C SER A 114 -9.42 -0.13 13.70
N ALA A 115 -10.26 0.22 12.71
CA ALA A 115 -10.35 -0.48 11.45
C ALA A 115 -9.03 -0.39 10.65
N VAL A 116 -8.46 0.81 10.50
CA VAL A 116 -7.18 1.01 9.79
C VAL A 116 -6.04 0.26 10.49
N LEU A 117 -6.00 0.26 11.82
CA LEU A 117 -5.01 -0.53 12.59
C LEU A 117 -5.13 -2.03 12.30
N ALA A 118 -6.34 -2.58 12.44
CA ALA A 118 -6.60 -4.00 12.28
C ALA A 118 -6.35 -4.48 10.85
N MET A 119 -6.82 -3.74 9.84
CA MET A 119 -6.57 -4.07 8.44
C MET A 119 -5.07 -3.96 8.12
N SER A 120 -4.39 -2.91 8.60
CA SER A 120 -2.94 -2.77 8.43
C SER A 120 -2.16 -3.94 9.03
N ASP A 121 -2.56 -4.46 10.20
CA ASP A 121 -1.94 -5.65 10.81
C ASP A 121 -2.17 -6.92 10.00
N GLN A 122 -3.36 -7.09 9.42
CA GLN A 122 -3.61 -8.22 8.54
C GLN A 122 -2.68 -8.15 7.32
N GLN A 123 -2.56 -6.97 6.69
CA GLN A 123 -1.72 -6.78 5.51
C GLN A 123 -0.25 -7.19 5.75
N ILE A 124 0.38 -6.75 6.85
CA ILE A 124 1.78 -7.08 7.11
C ILE A 124 2.00 -8.58 7.34
N VAL A 125 1.10 -9.23 8.09
CA VAL A 125 1.20 -10.67 8.38
C VAL A 125 0.96 -11.48 7.12
N THR A 126 -0.09 -11.18 6.37
CA THR A 126 -0.42 -11.91 5.13
C THR A 126 0.61 -11.65 4.04
N GLY A 127 1.15 -10.43 3.96
CA GLY A 127 2.23 -10.06 3.04
C GLY A 127 3.53 -10.82 3.29
N ILE A 128 3.95 -10.93 4.57
CA ILE A 128 5.13 -11.73 4.93
C ILE A 128 4.89 -13.22 4.69
N ALA A 129 3.71 -13.72 5.07
CA ALA A 129 3.35 -15.13 4.91
C ALA A 129 3.35 -15.54 3.42
N ILE A 130 2.75 -14.75 2.54
CA ILE A 130 2.69 -15.08 1.11
C ILE A 130 4.07 -14.99 0.45
N MET A 131 4.90 -14.02 0.83
CA MET A 131 6.30 -13.98 0.38
C MET A 131 7.10 -15.18 0.90
N GLY A 132 6.86 -15.62 2.13
CA GLY A 132 7.48 -16.81 2.70
C GLY A 132 7.13 -18.07 1.91
N ALA A 133 5.84 -18.25 1.58
CA ALA A 133 5.36 -19.34 0.72
C ALA A 133 5.98 -19.25 -0.70
N GLY A 134 6.05 -18.04 -1.26
CA GLY A 134 6.70 -17.77 -2.54
C GLY A 134 8.16 -18.19 -2.58
N PHE A 135 8.93 -17.83 -1.55
CA PHE A 135 10.34 -18.24 -1.43
C PHE A 135 10.52 -19.72 -1.18
N GLN A 136 9.63 -20.35 -0.42
CA GLN A 136 9.65 -21.80 -0.27
C GLN A 136 9.41 -22.50 -1.61
N GLY A 137 8.38 -22.11 -2.35
CA GLY A 137 8.07 -22.66 -3.67
C GLY A 137 9.17 -22.38 -4.71
N LEU A 138 9.82 -21.22 -4.61
CA LEU A 138 11.00 -20.88 -5.41
C LEU A 138 12.17 -21.83 -5.12
N ARG A 139 12.47 -22.07 -3.84
CA ARG A 139 13.57 -22.97 -3.42
C ARG A 139 13.31 -24.42 -3.84
N GLU A 140 12.07 -24.88 -3.74
CA GLU A 140 11.67 -26.24 -4.10
C GLU A 140 11.51 -26.44 -5.61
N GLY A 141 11.47 -25.36 -6.39
CA GLY A 141 11.28 -25.41 -7.85
C GLY A 141 9.88 -25.82 -8.29
N THR A 142 8.90 -25.69 -7.41
CA THR A 142 7.49 -26.05 -7.66
C THR A 142 6.66 -24.86 -8.12
N LEU A 143 7.14 -23.63 -7.89
CA LEU A 143 6.40 -22.42 -8.23
C LEU A 143 6.80 -21.87 -9.60
N SER A 144 5.83 -21.79 -10.52
CA SER A 144 6.03 -21.17 -11.83
C SER A 144 6.17 -19.65 -11.74
N ALA A 145 6.72 -19.03 -12.78
CA ALA A 145 6.86 -17.57 -12.89
C ALA A 145 5.51 -16.86 -12.75
N TYR A 146 4.43 -17.43 -13.28
CA TYR A 146 3.07 -16.90 -13.11
C TYR A 146 2.62 -16.81 -11.65
N HIS A 147 2.72 -17.91 -10.90
CA HIS A 147 2.29 -17.92 -9.50
C HIS A 147 3.19 -17.03 -8.64
N TYR A 148 4.49 -17.02 -8.93
CA TYR A 148 5.46 -16.16 -8.24
C TYR A 148 5.21 -14.67 -8.51
N GLN A 149 4.85 -14.30 -9.75
CA GLN A 149 4.41 -12.94 -10.11
C GLN A 149 3.21 -12.52 -9.25
N ILE A 150 2.18 -13.36 -9.13
CA ILE A 150 1.01 -13.08 -8.28
C ILE A 150 1.44 -12.83 -6.84
N VAL A 151 2.22 -13.75 -6.24
CA VAL A 151 2.74 -13.62 -4.87
C VAL A 151 3.44 -12.27 -4.66
N LEU A 152 4.34 -11.92 -5.58
CA LEU A 152 5.16 -10.71 -5.51
C LEU A 152 4.29 -9.45 -5.49
N TYR A 153 3.29 -9.36 -6.37
CA TYR A 153 2.45 -8.18 -6.50
C TYR A 153 1.35 -8.10 -5.43
N LEU A 154 0.85 -9.23 -4.91
CA LEU A 154 -0.01 -9.23 -3.72
C LEU A 154 0.74 -8.68 -2.49
N ALA A 155 1.98 -9.13 -2.29
CA ALA A 155 2.83 -8.61 -1.22
C ALA A 155 3.20 -7.13 -1.41
N TRP A 156 3.48 -6.70 -2.64
CA TRP A 156 3.72 -5.30 -2.98
C TRP A 156 2.53 -4.41 -2.62
N MET A 157 1.32 -4.81 -3.02
CA MET A 157 0.12 -4.02 -2.73
C MET A 157 -0.13 -3.95 -1.23
N SER A 158 0.03 -5.08 -0.55
CA SER A 158 -0.08 -5.18 0.90
C SER A 158 0.89 -4.22 1.62
N SER A 159 2.16 -4.18 1.18
CA SER A 159 3.17 -3.31 1.76
C SER A 159 2.90 -1.83 1.49
N SER A 160 2.47 -1.48 0.27
CA SER A 160 2.17 -0.10 -0.11
C SER A 160 1.05 0.50 0.73
N VAL A 161 -0.04 -0.25 0.95
CA VAL A 161 -1.18 0.22 1.78
C VAL A 161 -0.85 0.22 3.26
N HIS A 162 -0.06 -0.75 3.74
CA HIS A 162 0.39 -0.78 5.13
C HIS A 162 1.23 0.47 5.46
N LEU A 163 2.15 0.83 4.58
CA LEU A 163 2.99 2.01 4.75
C LEU A 163 2.15 3.30 4.76
N THR A 164 1.12 3.38 3.90
CA THR A 164 0.16 4.49 3.89
C THR A 164 -0.70 4.52 5.16
N ALA A 165 -1.06 3.37 5.74
CA ALA A 165 -1.79 3.30 7.00
C ALA A 165 -0.93 3.81 8.18
N ILE A 166 0.34 3.40 8.25
CA ILE A 166 1.29 3.90 9.27
C ILE A 166 1.45 5.42 9.15
N THR A 167 1.58 5.98 7.95
CA THR A 167 1.79 7.42 7.80
C THR A 167 0.58 8.23 8.29
N VAL A 168 -0.66 7.79 8.04
CA VAL A 168 -1.85 8.42 8.65
C VAL A 168 -1.85 8.31 10.17
N LEU A 169 -1.46 7.15 10.71
CA LEU A 169 -1.48 6.86 12.14
C LEU A 169 -0.20 7.28 12.88
N ALA A 170 0.72 7.97 12.19
CA ALA A 170 2.04 8.30 12.69
C ALA A 170 2.00 8.91 14.11
N SER A 171 1.10 9.85 14.35
CA SER A 171 1.01 10.56 15.64
C SER A 171 0.46 9.70 16.76
N TYR A 172 -0.48 8.80 16.45
CA TYR A 172 -0.98 7.81 17.41
C TYR A 172 0.12 6.78 17.77
N LEU A 173 0.87 6.32 16.77
CA LEU A 173 1.94 5.34 16.93
C LEU A 173 3.18 5.93 17.61
N LYS A 174 3.52 7.20 17.39
CA LYS A 174 4.61 7.90 18.12
C LYS A 174 4.39 7.91 19.64
N ARG A 175 3.13 7.91 20.09
CA ARG A 175 2.76 7.79 21.50
C ARG A 175 2.87 6.34 22.01
N HIS A 176 2.63 5.36 21.14
CA HIS A 176 2.74 3.92 21.42
C HIS A 176 3.95 3.32 20.71
N ARG A 177 5.16 3.72 21.14
CA ARG A 177 6.42 3.39 20.45
C ARG A 177 6.63 1.89 20.21
N GLY A 178 6.21 1.02 21.13
CA GLY A 178 6.32 -0.43 20.94
C GLY A 178 5.55 -0.94 19.71
N VAL A 179 4.29 -0.52 19.56
CA VAL A 179 3.45 -0.88 18.40
C VAL A 179 4.02 -0.29 17.11
N MET A 180 4.56 0.93 17.17
CA MET A 180 5.23 1.55 16.04
C MET A 180 6.45 0.75 15.59
N VAL A 181 7.34 0.37 16.52
CA VAL A 181 8.57 -0.37 16.21
C VAL A 181 8.23 -1.74 15.64
N TRP A 182 7.30 -2.49 16.22
CA TRP A 182 6.86 -3.79 15.68
C TRP A 182 6.42 -3.69 14.21
N ARG A 183 5.56 -2.73 13.89
CA ARG A 183 5.07 -2.52 12.51
C ARG A 183 6.19 -2.09 11.57
N LEU A 184 7.10 -1.22 12.02
CA LEU A 184 8.26 -0.81 11.23
C LEU A 184 9.23 -1.95 10.97
N THR A 185 9.46 -2.82 11.96
CA THR A 185 10.29 -4.01 11.81
C THR A 185 9.68 -4.96 10.78
N GLY A 186 8.38 -5.28 10.90
CA GLY A 186 7.73 -6.13 9.90
C GLY A 186 7.73 -5.49 8.50
N MET A 187 7.60 -4.17 8.41
CA MET A 187 7.64 -3.43 7.14
C MET A 187 9.03 -3.51 6.50
N LEU A 188 10.09 -3.43 7.31
CA LEU A 188 11.47 -3.60 6.87
C LEU A 188 11.73 -5.04 6.39
N VAL A 189 11.22 -6.04 7.12
CA VAL A 189 11.31 -7.45 6.70
C VAL A 189 10.62 -7.63 5.36
N LEU A 190 9.37 -7.18 5.21
CA LEU A 190 8.63 -7.28 3.96
C LEU A 190 9.30 -6.52 2.81
N PHE A 191 9.92 -5.36 3.09
CA PHE A 191 10.71 -4.62 2.10
C PHE A 191 11.89 -5.43 1.58
N VAL A 192 12.68 -6.01 2.49
CA VAL A 192 13.84 -6.83 2.11
C VAL A 192 13.39 -8.06 1.33
N MET A 193 12.30 -8.72 1.77
CA MET A 193 11.70 -9.82 1.03
C MET A 193 11.24 -9.39 -0.36
N LEU A 194 10.64 -8.21 -0.54
CA LEU A 194 10.22 -7.71 -1.86
C LEU A 194 11.41 -7.37 -2.77
N VAL A 195 12.46 -6.74 -2.23
CA VAL A 195 13.70 -6.43 -2.99
C VAL A 195 14.36 -7.72 -3.48
N VAL A 196 14.53 -8.69 -2.59
CA VAL A 196 15.06 -10.03 -2.95
C VAL A 196 14.09 -10.73 -3.90
N GLY A 197 12.79 -10.57 -3.67
CA GLY A 197 11.72 -11.18 -4.45
C GLY A 197 11.67 -10.70 -5.90
N LEU A 198 12.08 -9.47 -6.18
CA LEU A 198 12.15 -8.89 -7.53
C LEU A 198 13.38 -9.37 -8.34
N VAL A 199 14.34 -10.06 -7.74
CA VAL A 199 15.57 -10.49 -8.46
C VAL A 199 15.29 -11.34 -9.70
N PRO A 200 14.39 -12.35 -9.68
CA PRO A 200 14.04 -13.13 -10.87
C PRO A 200 13.49 -12.29 -12.01
N THR A 201 12.82 -11.16 -11.71
CA THR A 201 12.17 -10.35 -12.73
C THR A 201 13.16 -9.54 -13.57
N ILE A 202 14.43 -9.46 -13.14
CA ILE A 202 15.52 -8.78 -13.85
C ILE A 202 15.83 -9.46 -15.18
N SER A 203 15.60 -10.77 -15.29
CA SER A 203 15.83 -11.52 -16.51
C SER A 203 14.94 -11.03 -17.64
N ASN A 204 15.50 -10.78 -18.83
CA ASN A 204 14.73 -10.38 -20.02
C ASN A 204 13.78 -11.47 -20.54
N SER A 205 13.96 -12.72 -20.11
CA SER A 205 13.01 -13.79 -20.38
C SER A 205 11.79 -13.78 -19.45
N TRP A 206 11.81 -12.98 -18.37
CA TRP A 206 10.71 -12.89 -17.42
C TRP A 206 9.45 -12.28 -18.06
N GLY A 207 8.32 -12.97 -17.91
CA GLY A 207 7.03 -12.49 -18.40
C GLY A 207 6.80 -12.64 -19.91
N ASN A 208 7.72 -13.28 -20.63
CA ASN A 208 7.50 -13.64 -22.03
C ASN A 208 6.46 -14.77 -22.11
N PHE A 209 5.25 -14.43 -22.55
CA PHE A 209 4.13 -15.36 -22.65
C PHE A 209 4.38 -16.46 -23.71
N LEU A 210 4.81 -16.05 -24.91
CA LEU A 210 5.08 -16.92 -26.07
C LEU A 210 6.29 -16.41 -26.87
N TRP A 211 6.97 -17.32 -27.56
CA TRP A 211 7.97 -17.02 -28.61
C TRP A 211 7.77 -17.95 -29.82
N PRO A 212 8.31 -17.64 -31.01
CA PRO A 212 7.94 -18.30 -32.27
C PRO A 212 8.05 -19.83 -32.29
N ASP A 213 8.99 -20.41 -31.54
CA ASP A 213 9.29 -21.85 -31.57
C ASP A 213 8.65 -22.65 -30.43
N ILE A 214 7.82 -22.02 -29.59
CA ILE A 214 7.22 -22.71 -28.43
C ILE A 214 6.01 -23.57 -28.83
N PRO A 215 5.91 -24.82 -28.34
CA PRO A 215 4.71 -25.65 -28.56
C PRO A 215 3.44 -24.98 -28.02
N THR A 216 2.30 -25.19 -28.69
CA THR A 216 1.00 -24.55 -28.35
C THR A 216 0.47 -24.89 -26.95
N ASN A 217 0.96 -25.99 -26.35
CA ASN A 217 0.59 -26.44 -25.00
C ASN A 217 1.55 -25.95 -23.90
N LYS A 218 2.56 -25.14 -24.23
CA LYS A 218 3.58 -24.65 -23.30
C LYS A 218 3.65 -23.14 -23.30
N THR A 219 4.07 -22.55 -22.18
CA THR A 219 4.24 -21.09 -22.03
C THR A 219 5.51 -20.76 -21.24
N GLY A 220 5.99 -19.53 -21.39
CA GLY A 220 7.08 -19.01 -20.56
C GLY A 220 6.68 -18.76 -19.10
N TRP A 221 5.41 -18.43 -18.86
CA TRP A 221 4.86 -18.23 -17.52
C TRP A 221 4.83 -19.50 -16.66
N ALA A 222 4.78 -20.66 -17.28
CA ALA A 222 4.83 -21.96 -16.61
C ALA A 222 6.23 -22.34 -16.12
N ILE A 223 7.28 -21.69 -16.62
CA ILE A 223 8.67 -22.01 -16.25
C ILE A 223 8.86 -21.74 -14.75
N PRO A 224 9.52 -22.64 -13.99
CA PRO A 224 9.82 -22.42 -12.58
C PRO A 224 10.54 -21.10 -12.35
N ALA A 225 10.03 -20.27 -11.44
CA ALA A 225 10.52 -18.90 -11.21
C ALA A 225 12.02 -18.85 -10.85
N ARG A 226 12.55 -19.93 -10.25
CA ARG A 226 13.97 -20.05 -9.89
C ARG A 226 14.91 -20.12 -11.10
N CYS A 227 14.42 -20.52 -12.27
CA CYS A 227 15.25 -20.58 -13.48
C CYS A 227 15.66 -19.18 -13.96
N PHE A 228 14.91 -18.15 -13.56
CA PHE A 228 15.23 -16.75 -13.85
C PHE A 228 16.17 -16.14 -12.79
N TRP A 229 16.49 -16.87 -11.71
CA TRP A 229 17.37 -16.38 -10.66
C TRP A 229 18.82 -16.30 -11.15
N GLY A 230 19.30 -15.09 -11.43
CA GLY A 230 20.66 -14.87 -11.94
C GLY A 230 20.84 -15.21 -13.43
N ASP A 231 19.77 -15.52 -14.15
CA ASP A 231 19.82 -15.71 -15.60
C ASP A 231 19.76 -14.35 -16.32
N LEU A 232 20.92 -13.87 -16.77
CA LEU A 232 21.07 -12.66 -17.57
C LEU A 232 21.18 -12.96 -19.07
N ARG A 233 20.69 -14.12 -19.55
CA ARG A 233 20.73 -14.47 -20.98
C ARG A 233 20.10 -13.33 -21.80
N GLY A 234 20.94 -12.70 -22.63
CA GLY A 234 20.56 -11.58 -23.51
C GLY A 234 20.80 -10.21 -22.89
N SER A 235 19.84 -9.70 -22.11
CA SER A 235 19.82 -8.33 -21.59
C SER A 235 19.03 -8.27 -20.27
N VAL A 236 19.00 -7.10 -19.63
CA VAL A 236 18.13 -6.79 -18.49
C VAL A 236 16.74 -6.43 -19.00
N SER A 237 15.68 -6.96 -18.37
CA SER A 237 14.30 -6.57 -18.71
C SER A 237 14.11 -5.06 -18.49
N PRO A 238 13.48 -4.32 -19.42
CA PRO A 238 13.27 -2.88 -19.26
C PRO A 238 12.35 -2.53 -18.08
N ASP A 239 11.47 -3.47 -17.68
CA ASP A 239 10.45 -3.24 -16.65
C ASP A 239 10.97 -3.48 -15.22
N ALA A 240 11.98 -4.33 -15.03
CA ALA A 240 12.49 -4.61 -13.69
C ALA A 240 13.15 -3.41 -13.00
N PRO A 241 14.04 -2.63 -13.65
CA PRO A 241 14.61 -1.42 -13.04
C PRO A 241 13.54 -0.45 -12.58
N ILE A 242 12.46 -0.31 -13.36
CA ILE A 242 11.32 0.56 -13.02
C ILE A 242 10.67 0.07 -11.72
N GLY A 243 10.41 -1.24 -11.59
CA GLY A 243 9.87 -1.84 -10.37
C GLY A 243 10.74 -1.56 -9.13
N PHE A 244 12.05 -1.80 -9.21
CA PHE A 244 12.98 -1.52 -8.11
C PHE A 244 13.04 -0.05 -7.73
N ILE A 245 13.07 0.85 -8.72
CA ILE A 245 13.12 2.30 -8.51
C ILE A 245 11.82 2.76 -7.85
N ILE A 246 10.66 2.37 -8.38
CA ILE A 246 9.35 2.74 -7.82
C ILE A 246 9.25 2.22 -6.38
N LEU A 247 9.61 0.96 -6.12
CA LEU A 247 9.55 0.39 -4.77
C LEU A 247 10.42 1.20 -3.80
N SER A 248 11.70 1.36 -4.15
CA SER A 248 12.70 1.97 -3.28
C SER A 248 12.39 3.44 -3.01
N ILE A 249 12.07 4.22 -4.05
CA ILE A 249 11.71 5.63 -3.90
C ILE A 249 10.42 5.76 -3.10
N SER A 250 9.39 4.95 -3.38
CA SER A 250 8.12 5.02 -2.64
C SER A 250 8.29 4.71 -1.15
N TYR A 251 9.11 3.72 -0.83
CA TYR A 251 9.41 3.36 0.55
C TYR A 251 10.18 4.47 1.27
N LEU A 252 11.30 4.92 0.69
CA LEU A 252 12.12 5.98 1.27
C LEU A 252 11.31 7.26 1.48
N TRP A 253 10.47 7.61 0.50
CA TRP A 253 9.61 8.77 0.56
C TRP A 253 8.63 8.72 1.72
N LYS A 254 7.82 7.65 1.78
CA LYS A 254 6.79 7.49 2.83
C LYS A 254 7.42 7.32 4.21
N MET A 255 8.57 6.65 4.31
CA MET A 255 9.37 6.59 5.55
C MET A 255 9.89 7.97 5.96
N GLY A 256 10.33 8.80 5.00
CA GLY A 256 10.72 10.18 5.25
C GLY A 256 9.57 11.02 5.79
N GLN A 257 8.34 10.80 5.32
CA GLN A 257 7.15 11.49 5.82
C GLN A 257 6.76 11.07 7.26
N LEU A 258 7.07 9.84 7.66
CA LEU A 258 6.72 9.31 9.00
C LEU A 258 7.47 10.00 10.15
N PHE A 259 8.77 10.29 9.96
CA PHE A 259 9.61 10.84 11.01
C PHE A 259 9.73 12.37 10.89
N SER A 260 9.39 13.09 11.96
CA SER A 260 9.56 14.55 12.01
C SER A 260 11.02 14.96 11.79
N SER A 261 11.98 14.21 12.34
CA SER A 261 13.42 14.43 12.12
C SER A 261 13.81 14.37 10.64
N SER A 262 13.25 13.41 9.89
CA SER A 262 13.54 13.26 8.46
C SER A 262 12.94 14.40 7.64
N ARG A 263 11.70 14.80 7.93
CA ARG A 263 11.09 16.00 7.34
C ARG A 263 11.86 17.28 7.65
N SER A 264 12.27 17.47 8.91
CA SER A 264 13.10 18.62 9.29
C SER A 264 14.49 18.58 8.66
N ALA A 265 15.06 17.40 8.42
CA ALA A 265 16.31 17.26 7.66
C ALA A 265 16.09 17.63 6.19
N TYR A 266 15.06 17.10 5.53
CA TYR A 266 14.69 17.46 4.15
C TYR A 266 14.48 18.97 3.99
N HIS A 267 13.74 19.59 4.91
CA HIS A 267 13.55 21.04 4.91
C HIS A 267 14.85 21.82 5.10
N ARG A 268 15.75 21.38 5.98
CA ARG A 268 17.01 22.11 6.25
C ARG A 268 18.05 21.95 5.15
N TRP A 269 18.20 20.73 4.63
CA TRP A 269 19.29 20.37 3.71
C TRP A 269 18.92 20.50 2.25
N PHE A 270 17.67 20.23 1.89
CA PHE A 270 17.26 20.19 0.48
C PHE A 270 16.35 21.37 0.12
N ARG A 271 15.17 21.47 0.73
CA ARG A 271 14.18 22.49 0.34
C ARG A 271 14.60 23.91 0.74
N GLY A 272 15.08 24.10 1.96
CA GLY A 272 15.39 25.43 2.52
C GLY A 272 16.50 26.19 1.78
N PRO A 273 17.62 25.57 1.36
CA PRO A 273 18.63 26.25 0.54
C PRO A 273 18.08 26.70 -0.81
N ILE A 274 17.33 25.83 -1.50
CA ILE A 274 16.74 26.13 -2.82
C ILE A 274 15.68 27.23 -2.69
N GLU A 275 14.79 27.14 -1.71
CA GLU A 275 13.76 28.16 -1.43
C GLU A 275 14.39 29.52 -1.12
N ARG A 276 15.44 29.56 -0.28
CA ARG A 276 16.18 30.80 0.02
C ARG A 276 16.91 31.35 -1.20
N LEU A 277 17.39 30.50 -2.11
CA LEU A 277 18.02 30.94 -3.36
C LEU A 277 16.97 31.57 -4.30
N MET A 278 15.86 30.86 -4.53
CA MET A 278 14.76 31.33 -5.38
C MET A 278 14.18 32.67 -4.89
N VAL A 279 13.91 32.78 -3.59
CA VAL A 279 13.39 34.03 -2.99
C VAL A 279 14.42 35.16 -3.07
N ARG A 280 15.71 34.89 -2.90
CA ARG A 280 16.77 35.92 -3.05
C ARG A 280 16.83 36.48 -4.47
N VAL A 281 16.80 35.60 -5.48
CA VAL A 281 16.83 36.00 -6.90
C VAL A 281 15.60 36.85 -7.24
N LEU A 282 14.41 36.43 -6.80
CA LEU A 282 13.18 37.20 -7.02
C LEU A 282 13.18 38.55 -6.28
N ARG A 283 13.67 38.59 -5.03
CA ARG A 283 13.76 39.83 -4.24
C ARG A 283 14.73 40.82 -4.89
N PHE A 284 15.88 40.36 -5.36
CA PHE A 284 16.85 41.21 -6.05
C PHE A 284 16.27 41.85 -7.32
N ALA A 285 15.51 41.08 -8.11
CA ALA A 285 14.82 41.61 -9.29
C ALA A 285 13.72 42.62 -8.93
N ALA A 286 13.00 42.39 -7.82
CA ALA A 286 11.95 43.27 -7.33
C ALA A 286 12.50 44.60 -6.78
N GLU A 287 13.60 44.57 -6.02
CA GLU A 287 14.25 45.75 -5.44
C GLU A 287 14.78 46.70 -6.51
N ARG A 288 15.25 46.19 -7.65
CA ARG A 288 15.67 46.99 -8.81
C ARG A 288 14.52 47.51 -9.68
N ARG A 289 13.25 47.30 -9.27
CA ARG A 289 12.04 47.65 -10.04
C ARG A 289 12.00 47.08 -11.46
N TRP A 290 12.66 45.94 -11.70
CA TRP A 290 12.65 45.27 -12.99
C TRP A 290 11.41 44.38 -13.15
N HIS A 291 10.27 45.01 -13.41
CA HIS A 291 8.97 44.33 -13.46
C HIS A 291 8.90 43.19 -14.51
N TRP A 292 9.55 43.38 -15.68
CA TRP A 292 9.62 42.34 -16.72
C TRP A 292 10.50 41.16 -16.30
N THR A 293 11.72 41.43 -15.84
CA THR A 293 12.65 40.38 -15.37
C THR A 293 12.07 39.60 -14.18
N PHE A 294 11.39 40.28 -13.25
CA PHE A 294 10.68 39.64 -12.15
C PHE A 294 9.59 38.68 -12.65
N ARG A 295 8.76 39.08 -13.61
CA ARG A 295 7.71 38.20 -14.18
C ARG A 295 8.31 36.99 -14.90
N VAL A 296 9.37 37.19 -15.67
CA VAL A 296 10.08 36.09 -16.37
C VAL A 296 10.70 35.12 -15.38
N LEU A 297 11.30 35.60 -14.29
CA LEU A 297 11.87 34.74 -13.24
C LEU A 297 10.79 34.05 -12.39
N LEU A 298 9.65 34.71 -12.16
CA LEU A 298 8.55 34.15 -11.39
C LEU A 298 7.90 32.97 -12.12
N ALA A 299 7.80 33.04 -13.45
CA ALA A 299 7.16 32.02 -14.28
C ALA A 299 7.71 30.59 -14.06
N PRO A 300 9.04 30.33 -14.00
CA PRO A 300 9.58 29.01 -13.67
C PRO A 300 9.69 28.75 -12.15
N VAL A 301 9.91 29.78 -11.32
CA VAL A 301 10.06 29.59 -9.87
C VAL A 301 8.76 29.13 -9.21
N LEU A 302 7.62 29.68 -9.63
CA LEU A 302 6.33 29.35 -9.03
C LEU A 302 5.95 27.86 -9.23
N PRO A 303 6.01 27.27 -10.44
CA PRO A 303 5.80 25.83 -10.65
C PRO A 303 6.75 24.95 -9.81
N VAL A 304 8.02 25.32 -9.69
CA VAL A 304 9.00 24.55 -8.89
C VAL A 304 8.64 24.58 -7.40
N MET A 305 8.25 25.74 -6.88
CA MET A 305 7.79 25.88 -5.49
C MET A 305 6.49 25.08 -5.25
N VAL A 306 5.54 25.14 -6.19
CA VAL A 306 4.31 24.33 -6.14
C VAL A 306 4.63 22.85 -6.19
N MET A 307 5.56 22.42 -7.06
CA MET A 307 6.00 21.03 -7.16
C MET A 307 6.55 20.54 -5.82
N PHE A 308 7.43 21.30 -5.14
CA PHE A 308 7.91 20.92 -3.80
C PHE A 308 6.81 20.83 -2.75
N GLU A 309 5.81 21.72 -2.80
CA GLU A 309 4.67 21.67 -1.88
C GLU A 309 3.74 20.49 -2.15
N VAL A 310 3.53 20.13 -3.43
CA VAL A 310 2.77 18.94 -3.83
C VAL A 310 3.53 17.69 -3.41
N ILE A 311 4.82 17.61 -3.67
CA ILE A 311 5.70 16.50 -3.28
C ILE A 311 5.69 16.27 -1.76
N SER A 312 5.76 17.35 -0.98
CA SER A 312 5.72 17.24 0.49
C SER A 312 4.31 16.99 1.07
N SER A 313 3.26 17.01 0.23
CA SER A 313 1.88 16.80 0.68
C SER A 313 1.59 15.35 1.03
N PHE A 314 0.60 15.16 1.91
CA PHE A 314 0.07 13.84 2.19
C PHE A 314 -0.74 13.30 0.99
N ALA A 315 -1.41 14.17 0.24
CA ALA A 315 -2.10 13.83 -1.01
C ALA A 315 -1.17 13.13 -2.02
N ALA A 316 0.08 13.57 -2.17
CA ALA A 316 1.05 12.92 -3.05
C ALA A 316 1.35 11.47 -2.62
N SER A 317 1.43 11.21 -1.31
CA SER A 317 1.59 9.83 -0.81
C SER A 317 0.36 8.96 -1.10
N LEU A 318 -0.86 9.52 -1.01
CA LEU A 318 -2.08 8.82 -1.38
C LEU A 318 -2.13 8.50 -2.88
N TRP A 319 -1.77 9.46 -3.74
CA TRP A 319 -1.67 9.26 -5.18
C TRP A 319 -0.66 8.18 -5.55
N LEU A 320 0.53 8.22 -4.95
CA LEU A 320 1.56 7.20 -5.15
C LEU A 320 1.06 5.82 -4.69
N SER A 321 0.34 5.76 -3.57
CA SER A 321 -0.27 4.52 -3.08
C SER A 321 -1.32 3.97 -4.04
N LEU A 322 -2.16 4.85 -4.62
CA LEU A 322 -3.18 4.46 -5.59
C LEU A 322 -2.56 3.96 -6.90
N MET A 323 -1.55 4.66 -7.42
CA MET A 323 -0.80 4.22 -8.60
C MET A 323 -0.12 2.87 -8.36
N GLY A 324 0.46 2.66 -7.18
CA GLY A 324 1.03 1.38 -6.78
C GLY A 324 0.01 0.23 -6.71
N LEU A 325 -1.22 0.52 -6.24
CA LEU A 325 -2.32 -0.47 -6.24
C LEU A 325 -2.79 -0.80 -7.65
N ILE A 326 -2.97 0.21 -8.50
CA ILE A 326 -3.37 0.01 -9.90
C ILE A 326 -2.30 -0.80 -10.63
N PHE A 327 -1.03 -0.42 -10.50
CA PHE A 327 0.08 -1.14 -11.12
C PHE A 327 0.16 -2.59 -10.64
N GLY A 328 0.08 -2.83 -9.32
CA GLY A 328 0.06 -4.19 -8.78
C GLY A 328 -1.13 -5.01 -9.27
N THR A 329 -2.31 -4.39 -9.38
CA THR A 329 -3.52 -5.06 -9.89
C THR A 329 -3.37 -5.43 -11.36
N ILE A 330 -2.81 -4.54 -12.18
CA ILE A 330 -2.51 -4.81 -13.60
C ILE A 330 -1.56 -6.01 -13.72
N GLN A 331 -0.51 -6.05 -12.90
CA GLN A 331 0.50 -7.12 -12.91
C GLN A 331 -0.02 -8.47 -12.41
N VAL A 332 -1.12 -8.49 -11.66
CA VAL A 332 -1.82 -9.71 -11.24
C VAL A 332 -2.83 -10.15 -12.31
N LEU A 333 -3.62 -9.23 -12.84
CA LEU A 333 -4.75 -9.56 -13.72
C LEU A 333 -4.34 -9.87 -15.17
N ILE A 334 -3.33 -9.18 -15.72
CA ILE A 334 -2.90 -9.42 -17.11
C ILE A 334 -2.40 -10.87 -17.30
N PRO A 335 -1.43 -11.37 -16.50
CA PRO A 335 -0.95 -12.74 -16.67
C PRO A 335 -2.05 -13.78 -16.43
N ARG A 336 -2.96 -13.50 -15.49
CA ARG A 336 -4.11 -14.37 -15.22
C ARG A 336 -5.04 -14.46 -16.44
N GLY A 337 -5.34 -13.35 -17.10
CA GLY A 337 -6.14 -13.34 -18.32
C GLY A 337 -5.46 -14.07 -19.49
N GLN A 338 -4.13 -14.05 -19.56
CA GLN A 338 -3.37 -14.76 -20.59
C GLN A 338 -3.37 -16.29 -20.40
N ILE A 339 -3.39 -16.74 -19.14
CA ILE A 339 -3.25 -18.16 -18.77
C ILE A 339 -4.61 -18.86 -18.55
N GLN A 340 -5.71 -18.10 -18.43
CA GLN A 340 -7.03 -18.64 -18.11
C GLN A 340 -7.50 -19.78 -19.03
N SER A 341 -7.13 -19.77 -20.31
CA SER A 341 -7.47 -20.84 -21.25
C SER A 341 -6.71 -22.16 -21.02
N MET A 342 -5.59 -22.12 -20.27
CA MET A 342 -4.69 -23.25 -20.05
C MET A 342 -4.78 -23.84 -18.64
N THR A 343 -5.23 -23.08 -17.64
CA THR A 343 -5.35 -23.56 -16.25
C THR A 343 -6.70 -24.20 -15.91
N GLU A 344 -7.64 -24.24 -16.86
CA GLU A 344 -9.02 -24.74 -16.71
C GLU A 344 -9.76 -24.18 -15.47
N ALA A 345 -11.02 -24.59 -15.25
CA ALA A 345 -11.90 -24.04 -14.20
C ALA A 345 -11.39 -24.20 -12.75
N GLN A 346 -10.26 -24.89 -12.53
CA GLN A 346 -9.72 -25.19 -11.21
C GLN A 346 -9.28 -23.92 -10.44
N GLU A 347 -8.69 -22.92 -11.11
CA GLU A 347 -8.31 -21.66 -10.46
C GLU A 347 -9.49 -20.67 -10.30
N ASP A 348 -10.57 -20.86 -11.07
CA ASP A 348 -11.80 -20.05 -11.05
C ASP A 348 -12.83 -20.57 -10.04
N THR A 349 -12.71 -21.83 -9.59
CA THR A 349 -13.52 -22.30 -8.46
C THR A 349 -13.17 -21.56 -7.18
N TRP A 350 -14.17 -20.96 -6.54
CA TRP A 350 -14.02 -20.37 -5.22
C TRP A 350 -13.63 -21.48 -4.24
N GLY A 351 -12.35 -21.57 -3.89
CA GLY A 351 -11.80 -22.49 -2.87
C GLY A 351 -12.30 -22.24 -1.45
N VAL A 352 -13.39 -21.47 -1.29
CA VAL A 352 -14.14 -21.42 -0.03
C VAL A 352 -14.98 -22.68 -0.01
N ARG A 353 -14.55 -23.68 0.76
CA ARG A 353 -15.42 -24.78 1.19
C ARG A 353 -16.76 -24.16 1.55
N THR A 354 -17.76 -24.46 0.74
CA THR A 354 -19.07 -23.80 0.72
C THR A 354 -19.60 -23.68 2.13
N VAL A 355 -19.48 -22.50 2.75
CA VAL A 355 -20.39 -22.13 3.81
C VAL A 355 -21.64 -21.70 3.06
N SER A 356 -22.48 -22.68 2.76
CA SER A 356 -23.87 -22.46 2.39
C SER A 356 -24.44 -21.45 3.39
N PRO A 357 -24.94 -20.28 2.94
CA PRO A 357 -25.57 -19.32 3.85
C PRO A 357 -26.85 -19.86 4.51
N LEU A 358 -27.25 -21.10 4.19
CA LEU A 358 -28.38 -21.81 4.78
C LEU A 358 -28.05 -22.43 6.15
N ASP A 359 -26.80 -22.82 6.44
CA ASP A 359 -26.48 -23.50 7.72
C ASP A 359 -26.23 -22.51 8.87
N SER A 360 -25.76 -21.29 8.54
CA SER A 360 -25.56 -20.20 9.49
C SER A 360 -26.85 -19.45 9.83
N LEU A 361 -27.85 -19.46 8.93
CA LEU A 361 -29.20 -18.98 9.25
C LEU A 361 -29.94 -19.94 10.18
N ASP A 362 -29.73 -21.26 10.05
CA ASP A 362 -30.41 -22.26 10.87
C ASP A 362 -29.80 -22.36 12.30
N SER A 363 -28.52 -22.01 12.44
CA SER A 363 -27.85 -21.88 13.76
C SER A 363 -28.20 -20.57 14.48
N ALA A 364 -28.41 -19.47 13.74
CA ALA A 364 -28.83 -18.18 14.32
C ALA A 364 -30.33 -18.17 14.70
N ALA A 365 -31.19 -18.86 13.94
CA ALA A 365 -32.61 -19.01 14.27
C ALA A 365 -32.86 -19.86 15.53
N ARG A 366 -31.98 -20.82 15.83
CA ARG A 366 -32.06 -21.64 17.06
C ARG A 366 -31.52 -20.96 18.32
N TYR A 367 -30.66 -19.94 18.19
CA TYR A 367 -30.15 -19.18 19.34
C TYR A 367 -30.95 -17.90 19.65
N GLY A 368 -31.75 -17.39 18.70
CA GLY A 368 -32.56 -16.17 18.87
C GLY A 368 -33.93 -16.36 19.55
N SER A 369 -34.36 -17.59 19.82
CA SER A 369 -35.71 -17.88 20.37
C SER A 369 -35.75 -18.19 21.88
N ARG A 370 -34.70 -17.89 22.66
CA ARG A 370 -34.68 -18.19 24.11
C ARG A 370 -34.36 -17.03 25.07
N THR A 371 -34.33 -15.78 24.62
CA THR A 371 -33.92 -14.65 25.50
C THR A 371 -34.75 -13.38 25.39
N CYS A 372 -36.01 -13.48 24.96
CA CYS A 372 -36.97 -12.38 25.02
C CYS A 372 -38.33 -12.86 25.55
N LEU A 373 -38.35 -13.35 26.79
CA LEU A 373 -39.55 -13.43 27.61
C LEU A 373 -39.05 -13.43 29.05
N ASP A 374 -39.12 -12.27 29.70
CA ASP A 374 -39.76 -12.09 31.01
C ASP A 374 -39.14 -10.90 31.75
N VAL A 375 -39.59 -9.69 31.42
CA VAL A 375 -39.54 -8.53 32.33
C VAL A 375 -40.72 -7.62 32.00
N ARG A 376 -41.88 -7.87 32.61
CA ARG A 376 -42.71 -6.85 33.30
C ARG A 376 -44.09 -7.35 33.72
N THR A 377 -44.53 -6.74 34.82
CA THR A 377 -45.87 -6.66 35.43
C THR A 377 -46.26 -7.87 36.30
N THR A 378 -46.68 -7.73 37.57
CA THR A 378 -47.17 -6.59 38.37
C THR A 378 -47.39 -7.08 39.81
N HIS A 379 -47.35 -6.15 40.78
CA HIS A 379 -48.07 -6.09 42.06
C HIS A 379 -48.26 -7.34 42.94
#